data_AF-A0A0R1S4U7-F1
#
_entry.id   AF-A0A0R1S4U7-F1
#
_cell.length_a   1.000
_cell.length_b   1.000
_cell.length_c   1.000
_cell.angle_alpha   90.00
_cell.angle_beta   90.00
_cell.angle_gamma   90.00
#
_symmetry.space_group_name_H-M   'P 1'
#
loop_
_entity.id
_entity.type
_entity.pdbx_description
1 polymer ?
#
loop_
_entity_poly.entity_id
_entity_poly.type
_entity_poly.pdbx_seq_one_letter_code
_entity_poly.pdbx_strand_id
1 'polypeptide(L)'
;MKKDRNTLIEEKINKIFKMSAIELLTDDTTSEDIFLDKVGENLMFTIKLVSNSEDKVVYDIWNGDTKKCINQIEVNKSNLSYRLKNNQKLSNSYEAGAYRAITKAIKDDSYPEQFSNGWI
;
A
#
# COMPACT_ATOMS: atom_id res chain seq x y z
N MET A 1 40.71 2.97 -11.77
CA MET A 1 39.73 3.91 -11.18
C MET A 1 38.47 3.14 -10.81
N LYS A 2 38.05 3.14 -9.55
CA LYS A 2 36.73 2.59 -9.16
C LYS A 2 35.69 3.64 -9.54
N LYS A 3 34.70 3.30 -10.38
CA LYS A 3 33.55 4.18 -10.65
C LYS A 3 32.86 4.48 -9.31
N ASP A 4 32.48 5.72 -9.09
CA ASP A 4 31.69 6.06 -7.91
C ASP A 4 30.31 5.40 -8.01
N ARG A 5 29.72 5.15 -6.84
CA ARG A 5 28.51 4.34 -6.73
C ARG A 5 27.31 4.98 -7.45
N ASN A 6 27.27 6.31 -7.54
CA ASN A 6 26.17 7.04 -8.16
C ASN A 6 26.22 6.93 -9.68
N THR A 7 27.40 7.09 -10.28
CA THR A 7 27.57 6.89 -11.73
C THR A 7 27.18 5.47 -12.18
N LEU A 8 27.46 4.46 -11.36
CA LEU A 8 27.09 3.08 -11.66
C LEU A 8 25.56 2.86 -11.60
N ILE A 9 24.87 3.57 -10.70
CA ILE A 9 23.41 3.51 -10.57
C ILE A 9 22.74 4.18 -11.77
N GLU A 10 23.22 5.36 -12.19
CA GLU A 10 22.67 6.08 -13.34
C GLU A 10 22.81 5.31 -14.66
N GLU A 11 23.95 4.65 -14.89
CA GLU A 11 24.15 3.79 -16.05
C GLU A 11 23.17 2.60 -16.05
N LYS A 12 22.93 1.99 -14.89
CA LYS A 12 21.98 0.86 -14.76
C LYS A 12 20.53 1.29 -14.99
N ILE A 13 20.12 2.45 -14.46
CA ILE A 13 18.77 2.99 -14.65
C ILE A 13 18.51 3.31 -16.13
N ASN A 14 19.46 3.95 -16.80
CA ASN A 14 19.34 4.28 -18.21
C ASN A 14 19.27 3.03 -19.10
N LYS A 15 19.88 1.92 -18.68
CA LYS A 15 19.75 0.63 -19.37
C LYS A 15 18.33 0.07 -19.22
N ILE A 16 17.76 0.10 -18.02
CA ILE A 16 16.40 -0.38 -17.72
C ILE A 16 15.33 0.39 -18.50
N PHE A 17 15.41 1.72 -18.53
CA PHE A 17 14.45 2.55 -19.28
C PHE A 17 14.45 2.28 -20.79
N LYS A 18 15.49 1.63 -21.32
CA LYS A 18 15.62 1.26 -22.73
C LYS A 18 15.23 -0.19 -23.02
N MET A 19 14.97 -1.00 -22.00
CA MET A 19 14.58 -2.41 -22.15
C MET A 19 13.07 -2.54 -22.35
N SER A 20 12.67 -3.54 -23.12
CA SER A 20 11.26 -3.90 -23.27
C SER A 20 10.72 -4.61 -22.01
N ALA A 21 9.40 -4.57 -21.79
CA ALA A 21 8.78 -5.17 -20.61
C ALA A 21 9.03 -6.69 -20.48
N ILE A 22 9.25 -7.39 -21.60
CA ILE A 22 9.55 -8.83 -21.63
C ILE A 22 10.98 -9.09 -21.18
N GLU A 23 11.94 -8.27 -21.61
CA GLU A 23 13.36 -8.42 -21.22
C GLU A 23 13.58 -8.12 -19.74
N LEU A 24 12.78 -7.21 -19.16
CA LEU A 24 12.79 -6.92 -17.73
C LEU A 24 12.38 -8.12 -16.86
N LEU A 25 11.47 -8.95 -17.36
CA LEU A 25 10.94 -10.12 -16.66
C LEU A 25 11.87 -11.34 -16.73
N THR A 26 12.89 -11.30 -17.59
CA THR A 26 13.82 -12.42 -17.85
C THR A 26 15.25 -12.17 -17.36
N ASP A 27 15.58 -10.96 -16.88
CA ASP A 27 16.90 -10.63 -16.33
C ASP A 27 16.88 -10.76 -14.80
N ASP A 28 17.14 -11.97 -14.32
CA ASP A 28 17.10 -12.35 -12.90
C ASP A 28 18.13 -11.59 -12.03
N THR A 29 19.17 -11.00 -12.63
CA THR A 29 20.26 -10.36 -11.88
C THR A 29 20.16 -8.84 -11.77
N THR A 30 19.35 -8.19 -12.62
CA THR A 30 19.20 -6.73 -12.62
C THR A 30 17.82 -6.29 -12.14
N SER A 31 16.83 -7.17 -12.25
CA SER A 31 15.46 -6.89 -11.84
C SER A 31 15.32 -6.84 -10.33
N GLU A 32 15.83 -7.80 -9.56
CA GLU A 32 15.58 -7.86 -8.11
C GLU A 32 16.09 -6.64 -7.34
N ASP A 33 17.34 -6.19 -7.55
CA ASP A 33 17.88 -5.06 -6.78
C ASP A 33 17.25 -3.70 -7.16
N ILE A 34 16.88 -3.50 -8.43
CA ILE A 34 16.28 -2.23 -8.90
C ILE A 34 14.75 -2.26 -8.76
N PHE A 35 14.12 -3.44 -8.82
CA PHE A 35 12.76 -3.63 -8.33
C PHE A 35 12.74 -3.40 -6.83
N LEU A 36 13.63 -3.95 -6.00
CA LEU A 36 13.57 -3.71 -4.55
C LEU A 36 13.81 -2.25 -4.17
N ASP A 37 14.64 -1.50 -4.91
CA ASP A 37 14.83 -0.06 -4.67
C ASP A 37 13.66 0.84 -5.18
N LYS A 38 12.81 0.36 -6.10
CA LYS A 38 11.59 1.09 -6.56
C LYS A 38 10.26 0.50 -6.11
N VAL A 39 10.23 -0.77 -5.75
CA VAL A 39 9.16 -1.55 -5.09
C VAL A 39 9.36 -1.53 -3.58
N GLY A 40 10.46 -0.94 -3.11
CA GLY A 40 10.63 -0.35 -1.78
C GLY A 40 9.66 0.81 -1.50
N GLU A 41 8.85 1.25 -2.48
CA GLU A 41 7.49 1.70 -2.20
C GLU A 41 6.65 0.48 -1.77
N ASN A 42 6.99 -0.03 -0.59
CA ASN A 42 6.09 -0.84 0.21
C ASN A 42 4.80 -0.04 0.25
N LEU A 43 3.72 -0.47 -0.43
CA LEU A 43 2.42 0.21 -0.43
C LEU A 43 1.84 0.14 0.98
N MET A 44 2.46 0.91 1.86
CA MET A 44 2.33 0.86 3.30
C MET A 44 1.13 1.74 3.59
N PHE A 45 -0.06 1.17 3.47
CA PHE A 45 -1.23 1.86 3.94
C PHE A 45 -1.30 1.73 5.46
N THR A 46 -1.75 2.80 6.09
CA THR A 46 -2.05 2.81 7.52
C THR A 46 -3.52 3.13 7.67
N ILE A 47 -4.24 2.31 8.43
CA ILE A 47 -5.59 2.67 8.88
C ILE A 47 -5.53 3.18 10.32
N LYS A 48 -6.30 4.23 10.62
CA LYS A 48 -6.45 4.78 11.97
C LYS A 48 -7.92 4.81 12.38
N LEU A 49 -8.22 4.30 13.56
CA LEU A 49 -9.60 4.23 14.06
C LEU A 49 -10.13 5.64 14.28
N VAL A 50 -11.30 5.93 13.70
CA VAL A 50 -12.00 7.20 13.86
C VAL A 50 -13.19 7.03 14.80
N SER A 51 -13.97 5.97 14.58
CA SER A 51 -15.08 5.63 15.46
C SER A 51 -15.42 4.15 15.40
N ASN A 52 -15.92 3.64 16.52
CA ASN A 52 -16.43 2.29 16.67
C ASN A 52 -17.78 2.38 17.39
N SER A 53 -18.87 2.04 16.70
CA SER A 53 -20.21 1.99 17.27
C SER A 53 -20.79 0.58 17.14
N GLU A 54 -22.00 0.36 17.66
CA GLU A 54 -22.66 -0.95 17.59
C GLU A 54 -22.78 -1.47 16.15
N ASP A 55 -23.25 -0.63 15.22
CA ASP A 55 -23.55 -1.08 13.85
C ASP A 55 -22.39 -0.94 12.85
N LYS A 56 -21.36 -0.16 13.18
CA LYS A 56 -20.35 0.25 12.20
C LYS A 56 -19.01 0.62 12.83
N VAL A 57 -17.98 0.56 12.00
CA VAL A 57 -16.64 1.02 12.34
C VAL A 57 -16.11 1.91 11.22
N VAL A 58 -15.39 2.95 11.61
CA VAL A 58 -14.84 3.96 10.69
C VAL A 58 -13.34 4.06 10.91
N TYR A 59 -12.60 3.95 9.82
CA TYR A 59 -11.16 4.14 9.80
C TYR A 59 -10.76 5.19 8.75
N ASP A 60 -9.79 6.03 9.09
CA ASP A 60 -9.08 6.83 8.09
C ASP A 60 -8.03 5.95 7.40
N ILE A 61 -7.92 6.07 6.08
CA ILE A 61 -6.90 5.42 5.26
C ILE A 61 -5.82 6.45 4.98
N TRP A 62 -4.60 6.15 5.38
CA TRP A 62 -3.42 6.98 5.20
C TRP A 62 -2.46 6.30 4.23
N ASN A 63 -1.92 7.09 3.31
CA ASN A 63 -0.75 6.68 2.53
C ASN A 63 0.49 6.81 3.44
N GLY A 64 1.22 5.71 3.62
CA GLY A 64 2.36 5.64 4.55
C GLY A 64 3.58 6.43 4.11
N ASP A 65 3.76 6.60 2.79
CA ASP A 65 4.90 7.33 2.22
C ASP A 65 4.75 8.83 2.44
N THR A 66 3.59 9.37 2.04
CA THR A 66 3.26 10.79 2.13
C THR A 66 2.76 11.19 3.52
N LYS A 67 2.41 10.22 4.37
CA LYS A 67 1.77 10.42 5.67
C LYS A 67 0.52 11.30 5.60
N LYS A 68 -0.23 11.21 4.50
CA LYS A 68 -1.48 11.96 4.30
C LYS A 68 -2.68 11.02 4.37
N CYS A 69 -3.76 11.51 4.99
CA CYS A 69 -5.06 10.87 4.90
C CYS A 69 -5.55 10.98 3.44
N ILE A 70 -5.80 9.84 2.81
CA ILE A 70 -6.25 9.77 1.42
C ILE A 70 -7.76 9.54 1.33
N ASN A 71 -8.36 8.87 2.32
CA ASN A 71 -9.81 8.67 2.39
C ASN A 71 -10.24 8.20 3.78
N GLN A 72 -11.54 8.04 3.98
CA GLN A 72 -12.13 7.41 5.15
C GLN A 72 -13.06 6.28 4.69
N ILE A 73 -12.94 5.12 5.32
CA ILE A 73 -13.77 3.94 5.06
C ILE A 73 -14.67 3.68 6.26
N GLU A 74 -15.96 3.52 5.99
CA GLU A 74 -16.95 3.06 6.95
C GLU A 74 -17.39 1.66 6.56
N VAL A 75 -17.37 0.72 7.50
CA VAL A 75 -17.81 -0.68 7.30
C VAL A 75 -18.95 -0.99 8.28
N ASN A 76 -20.05 -1.52 7.76
CA ASN A 76 -21.15 -2.04 8.56
C ASN A 76 -20.77 -3.40 9.16
N LYS A 77 -20.94 -3.58 10.46
CA LYS A 77 -20.50 -4.82 11.15
C LYS A 77 -21.38 -6.03 10.83
N SER A 78 -22.67 -5.81 10.58
CA SER A 78 -23.65 -6.87 10.39
C SER A 78 -23.56 -7.53 9.02
N ASN A 79 -23.35 -6.72 7.96
CA ASN A 79 -23.35 -7.21 6.58
C ASN A 79 -22.03 -6.98 5.83
N LEU A 80 -21.03 -6.38 6.49
CA LEU A 80 -19.70 -6.07 5.93
C LEU A 80 -19.72 -5.17 4.69
N SER A 81 -20.85 -4.54 4.36
CA SER A 81 -20.88 -3.51 3.32
C SER A 81 -20.04 -2.31 3.77
N TYR A 82 -19.36 -1.67 2.82
CA TYR A 82 -18.52 -0.51 3.10
C TYR A 82 -18.80 0.64 2.14
N ARG A 83 -18.43 1.85 2.58
CA ARG A 83 -18.41 3.05 1.74
C ARG A 83 -17.17 3.89 2.01
N LEU A 84 -16.69 4.56 0.97
CA LEU A 84 -15.63 5.56 1.06
C LEU A 84 -16.26 6.95 1.16
N LYS A 85 -15.89 7.72 2.18
CA LYS A 85 -16.53 9.02 2.48
C LYS A 85 -16.30 10.08 1.40
N ASN A 86 -15.14 10.08 0.75
CA ASN A 86 -14.83 11.08 -0.27
C ASN A 86 -15.34 10.71 -1.67
N ASN A 87 -16.01 9.55 -1.85
CA ASN A 87 -16.37 8.96 -3.15
C ASN A 87 -15.23 8.86 -4.18
N GLN A 88 -13.99 9.19 -3.79
CA GLN A 88 -12.80 8.99 -4.59
C GLN A 88 -12.45 7.51 -4.54
N LYS A 89 -12.47 6.90 -5.72
CA LYS A 89 -11.94 5.56 -5.92
C LYS A 89 -10.44 5.59 -5.60
N LEU A 90 -10.02 4.82 -4.61
CA LEU A 90 -8.61 4.64 -4.31
C LEU A 90 -7.99 3.67 -5.33
N SER A 91 -6.67 3.52 -5.32
CA SER A 91 -6.09 2.36 -6.00
C SER A 91 -6.65 1.08 -5.36
N ASN A 92 -6.84 0.04 -6.16
CA ASN A 92 -7.45 -1.21 -5.70
C ASN A 92 -6.71 -1.82 -4.48
N SER A 93 -5.41 -1.55 -4.32
CA SER A 93 -4.60 -2.08 -3.21
C SER A 93 -4.91 -1.40 -1.86
N TYR A 94 -5.06 -0.07 -1.82
CA TYR A 94 -5.39 0.65 -0.58
C TYR A 94 -6.76 0.26 -0.03
N GLU A 95 -7.76 0.22 -0.92
CA GLU A 95 -9.14 -0.09 -0.56
C GLU A 95 -9.29 -1.54 -0.09
N ALA A 96 -8.74 -2.50 -0.87
CA ALA A 96 -8.80 -3.91 -0.51
C ALA A 96 -8.03 -4.23 0.78
N GLY A 97 -6.86 -3.61 0.98
CA GLY A 97 -6.06 -3.76 2.19
C GLY A 97 -6.78 -3.26 3.43
N ALA A 98 -7.28 -2.02 3.38
CA ALA A 98 -8.04 -1.41 4.47
C ALA A 98 -9.29 -2.25 4.80
N TYR A 99 -10.06 -2.63 3.78
CA TYR A 99 -11.28 -3.43 3.96
C TYR A 99 -11.00 -4.80 4.62
N ARG A 100 -9.93 -5.49 4.21
CA ARG A 100 -9.53 -6.77 4.82
C ARG A 100 -9.14 -6.61 6.29
N ALA A 101 -8.33 -5.60 6.61
CA ALA A 101 -7.93 -5.32 7.99
C ALA A 101 -9.14 -5.02 8.88
N ILE A 102 -10.08 -4.20 8.39
CA ILE A 102 -11.29 -3.83 9.15
C ILE A 102 -12.22 -5.04 9.32
N THR A 103 -12.41 -5.85 8.28
CA THR A 103 -13.23 -7.06 8.37
C THR A 103 -12.63 -8.06 9.37
N LYS A 104 -11.29 -8.17 9.44
CA LYS A 104 -10.63 -8.97 10.46
C LYS A 104 -10.85 -8.39 11.86
N ALA A 105 -10.73 -7.07 12.03
CA ALA A 105 -11.03 -6.41 13.31
C ALA A 105 -12.47 -6.67 13.79
N ILE A 106 -13.45 -6.65 12.88
CA ILE A 106 -14.85 -6.99 13.18
C ILE A 106 -14.99 -8.46 13.60
N LYS A 107 -14.35 -9.38 12.88
CA LYS A 107 -14.40 -10.83 13.19
C LYS A 107 -13.75 -11.18 14.52
N ASP A 108 -12.64 -10.52 14.83
CA ASP A 108 -11.86 -10.75 16.04
C ASP A 108 -12.38 -9.91 17.23
N ASP A 109 -13.43 -9.09 17.02
CA ASP A 109 -13.95 -8.07 17.94
C ASP A 109 -12.85 -7.20 18.59
N SER A 110 -11.82 -6.89 17.82
CA SER A 110 -10.63 -6.20 18.27
C SER A 110 -10.29 -5.09 17.28
N TYR A 111 -10.47 -3.84 17.72
CA TYR A 111 -10.39 -2.64 16.89
C TYR A 111 -9.14 -1.83 17.26
N PRO A 112 -7.97 -2.13 16.65
CA PRO A 112 -6.75 -1.40 16.96
C PRO A 112 -6.90 0.07 16.57
N GLU A 113 -6.36 0.97 17.38
CA GLU A 113 -6.31 2.41 17.09
C GLU A 113 -5.56 2.71 15.80
N GLN A 114 -4.55 1.90 15.49
CA GLN A 114 -3.76 2.00 14.26
C GLN A 114 -3.35 0.62 13.78
N PHE A 115 -3.42 0.40 12.46
CA PHE A 115 -2.85 -0.76 11.79
C PHE A 115 -2.08 -0.29 10.56
N SER A 116 -0.83 -0.71 10.44
CA SER A 116 0.06 -0.40 9.32
C SER A 116 0.60 -1.70 8.78
N ASN A 117 0.23 -2.09 7.56
CA ASN A 117 0.94 -3.13 6.81
C ASN A 117 0.42 -3.22 5.37
N GLY A 118 1.33 -2.99 4.41
CA GLY A 118 1.25 -3.60 3.09
C GLY A 118 1.29 -5.12 3.23
N TRP A 119 0.80 -5.85 2.21
CA TRP A 119 0.74 -7.31 2.24
C TRP A 119 2.06 -7.94 2.70
N ILE A 120 1.97 -8.83 3.70
CA ILE A 120 2.93 -9.93 3.91
C ILE A 120 2.34 -11.14 3.17
#